data_AF-A0A1G3BXM8-F1
#
_entry.id   AF-A0A1G3BXM8-F1
#
_cell.length_a   1.000
_cell.length_b   1.000
_cell.length_c   1.000
_cell.angle_alpha   90.00
_cell.angle_beta   90.00
_cell.angle_gamma   90.00
#
_symmetry.space_group_name_H-M   'P 1'
#
loop_
_entity.id
_entity.type
_entity.pdbx_description
1 polymer ?
#
loop_
_entity_poly.entity_id
_entity_poly.type
_entity_poly.pdbx_seq_one_letter_code
_entity_poly.pdbx_strand_id
1 'polypeptide(L)'
;MKKARVLVLTMIAFIFLVWAGNICNAKELNHDANAAKQLEIIRRNLSSITEMKYADAKKYYEEFLNNLKILIEKYAGTEESLEAKFYMGTAHNEMHNYEDAIKCFNDVLTQKEINPNFKARLLYFKAKALIAKGDIVNAKEAVSELRLIEPRAADTFGTELSGMLRISMESPTFNVEDFNGKPVDLSKYKGNIIIINFWATWCAPCIQEFPNMKIMYNKFKGKGVQFIGVSLDDDIEDLRGFVKQEEIEWPQIFDGKRWKGVIPSLYHVQAIPIIFVLDRENRIRYIGSDTESATRIVTTLLSESKDVPLFR
;
A
#
# COMPACT_ATOMS: atom_id res chain seq x y z
N MET A 1 -3.04 17.78 6.85
CA MET A 1 -1.92 17.06 6.19
C MET A 1 -0.57 17.22 6.88
N LYS A 2 -0.11 18.43 7.28
CA LYS A 2 1.16 18.59 8.02
C LYS A 2 1.17 17.89 9.39
N LYS A 3 0.08 17.94 10.16
CA LYS A 3 -0.03 17.31 11.49
C LYS A 3 0.05 15.77 11.47
N ALA A 4 -0.48 15.11 10.44
CA ALA A 4 -0.45 13.65 10.32
C ALA A 4 0.95 13.13 9.92
N ARG A 5 1.67 13.85 9.06
CA ARG A 5 3.07 13.55 8.73
C ARG A 5 4.00 13.73 9.92
N VAL A 6 3.78 14.79 10.71
CA VAL A 6 4.51 15.02 11.97
C VAL A 6 4.27 13.88 12.95
N LEU A 7 3.03 13.36 13.07
CA LEU A 7 2.69 12.28 13.99
C LEU A 7 3.36 10.93 13.66
N VAL A 8 3.51 10.61 12.37
CA VAL A 8 4.16 9.36 11.91
C VAL A 8 5.68 9.43 12.04
N LEU A 9 6.28 10.59 11.71
CA LEU A 9 7.71 10.86 11.92
C LEU A 9 8.06 10.88 13.41
N THR A 10 7.20 11.45 14.27
CA THR A 10 7.42 11.39 15.72
C THR A 10 7.26 9.98 16.25
N MET A 11 6.37 9.13 15.73
CA MET A 11 6.24 7.74 16.17
C MET A 11 7.46 6.88 15.78
N ILE A 12 7.98 7.06 14.57
CA ILE A 12 9.21 6.38 14.10
C ILE A 12 10.41 6.87 14.94
N ALA A 13 10.54 8.18 15.16
CA ALA A 13 11.59 8.75 16.01
C ALA A 13 11.46 8.34 17.48
N PHE A 14 10.24 8.19 18.03
CA PHE A 14 10.03 7.72 19.40
C PHE A 14 10.34 6.23 19.57
N ILE A 15 10.03 5.40 18.55
CA ILE A 15 10.44 3.99 18.52
C ILE A 15 11.97 3.87 18.42
N PHE A 16 12.65 4.79 17.72
CA PHE A 16 14.12 4.83 17.67
C PHE A 16 14.77 5.39 18.95
N LEU A 17 14.15 6.39 19.61
CA LEU A 17 14.74 7.09 20.77
C LEU A 17 14.44 6.42 22.12
N VAL A 18 13.25 5.83 22.32
CA VAL A 18 12.90 5.18 23.59
C VAL A 18 13.63 3.85 23.79
N TRP A 19 14.21 3.29 22.72
CA TRP A 19 14.78 1.94 22.71
C TRP A 19 16.29 1.87 22.48
N ALA A 20 16.98 3.01 22.46
CA ALA A 20 18.43 3.05 22.52
C ALA A 20 18.98 2.71 23.94
N GLY A 21 18.11 2.60 24.95
CA GLY A 21 18.50 2.53 26.36
C GLY A 21 18.70 1.14 26.98
N ASN A 22 18.37 0.04 26.31
CA ASN A 22 18.48 -1.31 26.89
C ASN A 22 19.15 -2.29 25.93
N ILE A 23 20.41 -2.02 25.61
CA ILE A 23 21.34 -2.99 25.02
C ILE A 23 22.19 -3.51 26.17
N CYS A 24 21.77 -4.58 26.83
CA CYS A 24 22.66 -5.50 27.54
C CYS A 24 21.87 -6.70 28.07
N ASN A 25 22.46 -7.88 27.91
CA ASN A 25 22.07 -9.20 28.43
C ASN A 25 21.32 -10.15 27.47
N ALA A 26 21.81 -10.28 26.24
CA ALA A 26 21.81 -11.59 25.58
C ALA A 26 23.26 -12.12 25.61
N LYS A 27 23.45 -13.35 26.10
CA LYS A 27 24.76 -14.01 26.10
C LYS A 27 24.84 -14.83 24.81
N GLU A 28 25.83 -14.50 23.97
CA GLU A 28 26.33 -15.24 22.77
C GLU A 28 25.93 -14.78 21.34
N LEU A 29 25.93 -13.46 21.09
CA LEU A 29 26.44 -12.88 19.83
C LEU A 29 27.63 -11.97 20.16
N ASN A 30 28.68 -11.95 19.32
CA ASN A 30 29.84 -11.10 19.56
C ASN A 30 29.51 -9.64 19.20
N HIS A 31 29.73 -8.72 20.14
CA HIS A 31 29.70 -7.28 19.92
C HIS A 31 31.00 -6.80 19.27
N ASP A 32 30.93 -5.99 18.21
CA ASP A 32 32.11 -5.35 17.59
C ASP A 32 32.00 -3.81 17.66
N ALA A 33 32.91 -3.19 18.41
CA ALA A 33 32.92 -1.74 18.64
C ALA A 33 33.18 -0.92 17.36
N ASN A 34 33.93 -1.46 16.39
CA ASN A 34 34.17 -0.78 15.12
C ASN A 34 32.93 -0.86 14.22
N ALA A 35 32.26 -2.02 14.20
CA ALA A 35 30.98 -2.17 13.52
C ALA A 35 29.93 -1.23 14.12
N ALA A 36 29.90 -1.09 15.45
CA ALA A 36 28.95 -0.22 16.15
C ALA A 36 29.15 1.24 15.77
N LYS A 37 30.40 1.71 15.72
CA LYS A 37 30.74 3.07 15.28
C LYS A 37 30.37 3.31 13.82
N GLN A 38 30.60 2.35 12.92
CA GLN A 38 30.20 2.47 11.52
C GLN A 38 28.67 2.52 11.37
N LEU A 39 27.96 1.67 12.10
CA LEU A 39 26.51 1.64 12.10
C LEU A 39 25.91 2.96 12.63
N GLU A 40 26.53 3.57 13.65
CA GLU A 40 26.12 4.88 14.16
C GLU A 40 26.26 5.99 13.11
N ILE A 41 27.37 6.02 12.37
CA ILE A 41 27.58 6.97 11.27
C ILE A 41 26.50 6.77 10.19
N ILE A 42 26.25 5.52 9.81
CA ILE A 42 25.22 5.15 8.83
C ILE A 42 23.83 5.63 9.29
N ARG A 43 23.48 5.42 10.57
CA ARG A 43 22.20 5.89 11.16
C ARG A 43 22.04 7.40 11.14
N ARG A 44 23.07 8.15 11.51
CA ARG A 44 23.01 9.63 11.50
C ARG A 44 22.76 10.17 10.10
N ASN A 45 23.40 9.57 9.10
CA ASN A 45 23.19 9.94 7.70
C ASN A 45 21.78 9.58 7.19
N LEU A 46 21.13 8.55 7.75
CA LEU A 46 19.76 8.20 7.38
C LEU A 46 18.73 9.19 7.90
N SER A 47 18.95 9.74 9.09
CA SER A 47 18.02 10.69 9.73
C SER A 47 17.81 11.97 8.93
N SER A 48 18.77 12.36 8.09
CA SER A 48 18.65 13.52 7.20
C SER A 48 17.90 13.21 5.89
N ILE A 49 17.75 11.94 5.53
CA ILE A 49 17.10 11.50 4.28
C ILE A 49 15.57 11.56 4.40
N THR A 50 15.01 11.35 5.60
CA THR A 50 13.56 11.29 5.82
C THR A 50 12.81 12.61 5.56
N GLU A 51 13.53 13.71 5.35
CA GLU A 51 12.97 15.02 5.02
C GLU A 51 13.01 15.34 3.51
N MET A 52 13.62 14.47 2.70
CA MET A 52 13.81 14.67 1.26
C MET A 52 12.61 14.19 0.42
N LYS A 53 12.45 14.73 -0.80
CA LYS A 53 11.48 14.22 -1.77
C LYS A 53 11.95 12.85 -2.29
N TYR A 54 11.01 11.94 -2.56
CA TYR A 54 11.30 10.55 -2.97
C TYR A 54 12.29 10.43 -4.16
N ALA A 55 12.11 11.25 -5.20
CA ALA A 55 12.99 11.24 -6.38
C ALA A 55 14.44 11.63 -6.04
N ASP A 56 14.63 12.54 -5.08
CA ASP A 56 15.95 12.99 -4.63
C ASP A 56 16.56 12.01 -3.62
N ALA A 57 15.73 11.29 -2.86
CA ALA A 57 16.13 10.33 -1.83
C ALA A 57 16.68 9.02 -2.40
N LYS A 58 16.28 8.62 -3.61
CA LYS A 58 16.65 7.32 -4.22
C LYS A 58 18.17 7.07 -4.23
N LYS A 59 18.96 8.05 -4.67
CA LYS A 59 20.43 7.95 -4.73
C LYS A 59 21.04 7.74 -3.34
N TYR A 60 20.48 8.39 -2.32
CA TYR A 60 20.95 8.25 -0.95
C TYR A 60 20.60 6.88 -0.37
N TYR A 61 19.43 6.32 -0.70
CA TYR A 61 19.08 4.96 -0.31
C TYR A 61 19.99 3.93 -0.98
N GLU A 62 20.35 4.10 -2.25
CA GLU A 62 21.28 3.20 -2.95
C GLU A 62 22.68 3.23 -2.30
N GLU A 63 23.22 4.41 -1.99
CA GLU A 63 24.49 4.55 -1.27
C GLU A 63 24.43 3.95 0.14
N PHE A 64 23.32 4.20 0.85
CA PHE A 64 23.05 3.63 2.18
C PHE A 64 23.03 2.10 2.17
N LEU A 65 22.32 1.49 1.21
CA LEU A 65 22.28 0.04 1.02
C LEU A 65 23.67 -0.53 0.74
N ASN A 66 24.48 0.15 -0.08
CA ASN A 66 25.84 -0.28 -0.37
C ASN A 66 26.74 -0.26 0.89
N ASN A 67 26.64 0.80 1.70
CA ASN A 67 27.40 0.91 2.95
C ASN A 67 26.99 -0.17 3.97
N LEU A 68 25.70 -0.45 4.09
CA LEU A 68 25.21 -1.54 4.93
C LEU A 68 25.71 -2.90 4.45
N LYS A 69 25.68 -3.16 3.14
CA LYS A 69 26.17 -4.40 2.55
C LYS A 69 27.64 -4.65 2.91
N ILE A 70 28.50 -3.64 2.76
CA ILE A 70 29.92 -3.73 3.12
C ILE A 70 30.09 -4.06 4.61
N LEU A 71 29.31 -3.42 5.49
CA LEU A 71 29.36 -3.69 6.93
C LEU A 71 28.92 -5.13 7.24
N ILE A 72 27.81 -5.59 6.65
CA ILE A 72 27.27 -6.95 6.85
C ILE A 72 28.30 -8.01 6.41
N GLU A 73 28.94 -7.83 5.25
CA GLU A 73 29.95 -8.74 4.74
C GLU A 73 31.20 -8.76 5.64
N LYS A 74 31.64 -7.58 6.10
CA LYS A 74 32.85 -7.45 6.90
C LYS A 74 32.72 -7.99 8.33
N TYR A 75 31.55 -7.82 8.95
CA TYR A 75 31.31 -8.16 10.36
C TYR A 75 30.28 -9.29 10.50
N ALA A 76 30.23 -10.22 9.54
CA ALA A 76 29.25 -11.30 9.54
C ALA A 76 29.24 -12.08 10.86
N GLY A 77 28.05 -12.24 11.44
CA GLY A 77 27.85 -12.96 12.70
C GLY A 77 27.96 -12.09 13.96
N THR A 78 28.15 -10.77 13.84
CA THR A 78 28.02 -9.85 14.98
C THR A 78 26.61 -9.31 15.13
N GLU A 79 26.27 -8.80 16.32
CA GLU A 79 24.99 -8.11 16.55
C GLU A 79 24.79 -6.93 15.60
N GLU A 80 25.85 -6.18 15.31
CA GLU A 80 25.81 -5.02 14.42
C GLU A 80 25.54 -5.42 12.97
N SER A 81 26.04 -6.59 12.54
CA SER A 81 25.73 -7.11 11.19
C SER A 81 24.26 -7.50 11.07
N LEU A 82 23.65 -8.04 12.12
CA LEU A 82 22.22 -8.34 12.15
C LEU A 82 21.40 -7.06 12.18
N GLU A 83 21.83 -6.06 12.95
CA GLU A 83 21.14 -4.78 13.01
C GLU A 83 21.29 -3.99 11.69
N ALA A 84 22.43 -4.11 11.01
CA ALA A 84 22.61 -3.59 9.66
C ALA A 84 21.68 -4.27 8.64
N LYS A 85 21.47 -5.60 8.72
CA LYS A 85 20.46 -6.29 7.90
C LYS A 85 19.04 -5.78 8.18
N PHE A 86 18.70 -5.51 9.44
CA PHE A 86 17.43 -4.88 9.78
C PHE A 86 17.28 -3.52 9.08
N TYR A 87 18.28 -2.64 9.14
CA TYR A 87 18.23 -1.35 8.46
C TYR A 87 18.14 -1.48 6.94
N MET A 88 18.83 -2.46 6.36
CA MET A 88 18.74 -2.78 4.94
C MET A 88 17.30 -3.12 4.55
N GLY A 89 16.64 -3.96 5.36
CA GLY A 89 15.21 -4.26 5.17
C GLY A 89 14.30 -3.04 5.30
N THR A 90 14.57 -2.14 6.26
CA THR A 90 13.79 -0.91 6.39
C THR A 90 13.97 0.04 5.19
N ALA A 91 15.18 0.16 4.64
CA ALA A 91 15.42 0.95 3.44
C ALA A 91 14.69 0.36 2.22
N HIS A 92 14.71 -0.97 2.06
CA HIS A 92 13.93 -1.62 1.01
C HIS A 92 12.42 -1.37 1.13
N ASN A 93 11.87 -1.35 2.35
CA ASN A 93 10.48 -0.97 2.59
C ASN A 93 10.17 0.45 2.10
N GLU A 94 11.03 1.43 2.43
CA GLU A 94 10.86 2.83 1.99
C GLU A 94 10.99 2.99 0.47
N MET A 95 11.78 2.12 -0.17
CA MET A 95 11.91 2.06 -1.64
C MET A 95 10.82 1.20 -2.32
N HIS A 96 9.85 0.67 -1.57
CA HIS A 96 8.81 -0.23 -2.05
C HIS A 96 9.30 -1.58 -2.63
N ASN A 97 10.52 -2.00 -2.28
CA ASN A 97 11.10 -3.30 -2.64
C ASN A 97 10.77 -4.33 -1.55
N TYR A 98 9.49 -4.69 -1.42
CA TYR A 98 9.00 -5.45 -0.26
C TYR A 98 9.56 -6.87 -0.18
N GLU A 99 9.82 -7.54 -1.30
CA GLU A 99 10.46 -8.85 -1.35
C GLU A 99 11.84 -8.86 -0.65
N ASP A 100 12.69 -7.90 -1.03
CA ASP A 100 14.04 -7.77 -0.46
C ASP A 100 13.97 -7.37 1.01
N ALA A 101 13.01 -6.52 1.38
CA ALA A 101 12.77 -6.17 2.78
C ALA A 101 12.41 -7.39 3.62
N ILE A 102 11.44 -8.19 3.17
CA ILE A 102 10.98 -9.41 3.86
C ILE A 102 12.14 -10.41 3.97
N LYS A 103 12.96 -10.56 2.92
CA LYS A 103 14.15 -11.41 2.94
C LYS A 103 15.13 -10.96 4.04
N CYS A 104 15.46 -9.67 4.09
CA CYS A 104 16.36 -9.12 5.13
C CYS A 104 15.84 -9.42 6.55
N PHE A 105 14.53 -9.25 6.80
CA PHE A 105 13.96 -9.53 8.11
C PHE A 105 13.97 -11.02 8.45
N ASN A 106 13.66 -11.90 7.49
CA ASN A 106 13.69 -13.35 7.69
C ASN A 106 15.12 -13.87 7.95
N ASP A 107 16.12 -13.33 7.26
CA ASP A 107 17.54 -13.69 7.45
C ASP A 107 18.00 -13.42 8.89
N VAL A 108 17.44 -12.40 9.54
CA VAL A 108 17.70 -12.12 10.96
C VAL A 108 16.81 -12.98 11.85
N LEU A 109 15.50 -13.10 11.58
CA LEU A 109 14.55 -13.88 12.40
C LEU A 109 14.89 -15.37 12.50
N THR A 110 15.67 -15.93 11.57
CA THR A 110 16.13 -17.32 11.58
C THR A 110 17.32 -17.57 12.52
N GLN A 111 17.94 -16.52 13.07
CA GLN A 111 19.02 -16.68 14.06
C GLN A 111 18.45 -17.25 15.36
N LYS A 112 19.18 -18.20 15.98
CA LYS A 112 18.73 -18.92 17.19
C LYS A 112 18.56 -17.99 18.40
N GLU A 113 19.39 -16.96 18.49
CA GLU A 113 19.46 -16.08 19.65
C GLU A 113 19.24 -14.63 19.19
N ILE A 114 18.04 -14.12 19.44
CA ILE A 114 17.68 -12.74 19.12
C ILE A 114 16.99 -12.17 20.34
N ASN A 115 17.45 -11.00 20.78
CA ASN A 115 16.77 -10.26 21.84
C ASN A 115 15.28 -10.09 21.49
N PRO A 116 14.32 -10.44 22.39
CA PRO A 116 12.89 -10.31 22.16
C PRO A 116 12.48 -8.94 21.62
N ASN A 117 13.14 -7.89 22.12
CA ASN A 117 12.96 -6.54 21.67
C ASN A 117 13.29 -6.39 20.17
N PHE A 118 14.46 -6.89 19.77
CA PHE A 118 14.85 -6.84 18.36
C PHE A 118 13.95 -7.72 17.49
N LYS A 119 13.51 -8.89 17.99
CA LYS A 119 12.52 -9.74 17.33
C LYS A 119 11.19 -9.00 17.10
N ALA A 120 10.70 -8.24 18.08
CA ALA A 120 9.49 -7.44 17.93
C ALA A 120 9.64 -6.37 16.83
N ARG A 121 10.79 -5.66 16.76
CA ARG A 121 11.08 -4.71 15.68
C ARG A 121 11.05 -5.39 14.31
N LEU A 122 11.71 -6.54 14.16
CA LEU A 122 11.73 -7.31 12.91
C LEU A 122 10.31 -7.73 12.48
N LEU A 123 9.51 -8.27 13.39
CA LEU A 123 8.14 -8.70 13.12
C LEU A 123 7.24 -7.53 12.74
N TYR A 124 7.37 -6.38 13.41
CA TYR A 124 6.61 -5.17 13.07
C TYR A 124 6.90 -4.68 11.64
N PHE A 125 8.18 -4.52 11.28
CA PHE A 125 8.54 -4.05 9.94
C PHE A 125 8.31 -5.10 8.85
N LYS A 126 8.43 -6.39 9.17
CA LYS A 126 8.01 -7.49 8.29
C LYS A 126 6.50 -7.47 8.04
N ALA A 127 5.68 -7.28 9.08
CA ALA A 127 4.23 -7.15 8.93
C ALA A 127 3.86 -5.97 8.02
N LYS A 128 4.47 -4.80 8.20
CA LYS A 128 4.28 -3.65 7.29
C LYS A 128 4.61 -3.99 5.84
N ALA A 129 5.73 -4.68 5.61
CA ALA A 129 6.16 -5.08 4.26
C ALA A 129 5.14 -6.05 3.61
N LEU A 130 4.70 -7.06 4.38
CA LEU A 130 3.73 -8.06 3.92
C LEU A 130 2.38 -7.43 3.59
N ILE A 131 1.88 -6.52 4.44
CA ILE A 131 0.62 -5.80 4.20
C ILE A 131 0.73 -4.92 2.96
N ALA A 132 1.83 -4.18 2.81
CA ALA A 132 2.05 -3.32 1.64
C ALA A 132 2.18 -4.12 0.34
N LYS A 133 2.70 -5.34 0.42
CA LYS A 133 2.74 -6.31 -0.68
C LYS A 133 1.40 -7.00 -0.94
N GLY A 134 0.44 -6.93 -0.02
CA GLY A 134 -0.86 -7.61 -0.11
C GLY A 134 -0.86 -9.06 0.41
N ASP A 135 0.22 -9.51 1.05
CA ASP A 135 0.34 -10.83 1.65
C ASP A 135 -0.25 -10.86 3.07
N ILE A 136 -1.58 -10.78 3.15
CA ILE A 136 -2.32 -10.63 4.42
C ILE A 136 -2.20 -11.88 5.30
N VAL A 137 -2.04 -13.07 4.72
CA VAL A 137 -1.93 -14.33 5.48
C VAL A 137 -0.64 -14.31 6.31
N ASN A 138 0.50 -14.14 5.65
CA ASN A 138 1.79 -14.08 6.34
C ASN A 138 1.89 -12.84 7.24
N ALA A 139 1.21 -11.73 6.89
CA ALA A 139 1.14 -10.57 7.76
C ALA A 139 0.41 -10.86 9.09
N LYS A 140 -0.70 -11.61 9.04
CA LYS A 140 -1.42 -12.04 10.25
C LYS A 140 -0.57 -12.94 11.13
N GLU A 141 0.21 -13.84 10.54
CA GLU A 141 1.16 -14.68 11.28
C GLU A 141 2.22 -13.82 11.98
N ALA A 142 2.88 -12.92 11.23
CA ALA A 142 3.89 -12.02 11.80
C ALA A 142 3.33 -11.14 12.92
N VAL A 143 2.10 -10.63 12.79
CA VAL A 143 1.43 -9.84 13.83
C VAL A 143 1.00 -10.70 15.02
N SER A 144 0.64 -11.96 14.81
CA SER A 144 0.32 -12.90 15.89
C SER A 144 1.56 -13.20 16.73
N GLU A 145 2.70 -13.44 16.09
CA GLU A 145 3.98 -13.56 16.78
C GLU A 145 4.37 -12.26 17.50
N LEU A 146 4.19 -11.11 16.85
CA LEU A 146 4.47 -9.80 17.46
C LEU A 146 3.61 -9.60 18.71
N ARG A 147 2.35 -9.99 18.68
CA ARG A 147 1.40 -9.83 19.79
C ARG A 147 1.85 -10.55 21.05
N LEU A 148 2.59 -11.66 20.93
CA LEU A 148 3.13 -12.38 22.08
C LEU A 148 4.26 -11.61 22.79
N ILE A 149 4.93 -10.70 22.09
CA ILE A 149 6.08 -9.95 22.60
C ILE A 149 5.68 -8.50 22.94
N GLU A 150 4.99 -7.83 22.01
CA GLU A 150 4.58 -6.43 22.08
C GLU A 150 3.12 -6.26 21.62
N PRO A 151 2.13 -6.58 22.49
CA PRO A 151 0.70 -6.53 22.14
C PRO A 151 0.25 -5.16 21.59
N ARG A 152 0.74 -4.06 22.19
CA ARG A 152 0.37 -2.70 21.78
C ARG A 152 0.83 -2.37 20.36
N ALA A 153 2.01 -2.85 19.97
CA ALA A 153 2.50 -2.69 18.60
C ALA A 153 1.72 -3.60 17.63
N ALA A 154 1.29 -4.79 18.05
CA ALA A 154 0.45 -5.65 17.24
C ALA A 154 -0.95 -5.07 17.02
N ASP A 155 -1.52 -4.38 18.01
CA ASP A 155 -2.86 -3.79 17.92
C ASP A 155 -2.95 -2.64 16.90
N THR A 156 -1.83 -1.99 16.55
CA THR A 156 -1.82 -0.96 15.50
C THR A 156 -2.17 -1.54 14.12
N PHE A 157 -2.03 -2.85 13.94
CA PHE A 157 -2.36 -3.56 12.71
C PHE A 157 -3.82 -4.04 12.64
N GLY A 158 -4.69 -3.72 13.60
CA GLY A 158 -6.09 -4.17 13.56
C GLY A 158 -6.82 -3.75 12.28
N THR A 159 -6.75 -2.46 11.93
CA THR A 159 -7.26 -1.94 10.65
C THR A 159 -6.40 -2.41 9.47
N GLU A 160 -5.08 -2.53 9.71
CA GLU A 160 -4.04 -3.27 8.95
C GLU A 160 -4.52 -4.49 8.17
N LEU A 161 -4.92 -5.45 8.98
CA LEU A 161 -5.12 -6.85 8.66
C LEU A 161 -6.59 -7.22 8.46
N SER A 162 -7.48 -6.22 8.53
CA SER A 162 -8.91 -6.37 8.30
C SER A 162 -9.25 -6.84 6.88
N GLY A 163 -8.27 -6.89 5.96
CA GLY A 163 -8.46 -7.21 4.55
C GLY A 163 -8.97 -6.02 3.72
N MET A 164 -9.18 -4.86 4.34
CA MET A 164 -9.57 -3.65 3.63
C MET A 164 -8.48 -3.23 2.64
N LEU A 165 -8.90 -3.00 1.40
CA LEU A 165 -8.05 -2.43 0.36
C LEU A 165 -7.57 -1.03 0.73
N ARG A 166 -6.35 -0.68 0.31
CA ARG A 166 -5.69 0.59 0.65
C ARG A 166 -5.03 1.21 -0.55
N ILE A 167 -4.78 2.51 -0.43
CA ILE A 167 -3.92 3.23 -1.36
C ILE A 167 -2.55 2.54 -1.47
N SER A 168 -2.00 2.49 -2.69
CA SER A 168 -0.75 1.87 -3.12
C SER A 168 -0.74 0.33 -3.19
N MET A 169 -1.75 -0.36 -2.67
CA MET A 169 -1.90 -1.80 -2.87
C MET A 169 -2.29 -2.11 -4.32
N GLU A 170 -1.85 -3.27 -4.82
CA GLU A 170 -2.38 -3.81 -6.06
C GLU A 170 -3.86 -4.16 -5.90
N SER A 171 -4.67 -3.76 -6.87
CA SER A 171 -6.09 -4.07 -6.88
C SER A 171 -6.31 -5.56 -7.14
N PRO A 172 -7.26 -6.21 -6.45
CA PRO A 172 -7.72 -7.53 -6.85
C PRO A 172 -8.18 -7.51 -8.32
N THR A 173 -7.81 -8.55 -9.07
CA THR A 173 -8.22 -8.71 -10.47
C THR A 173 -9.49 -9.54 -10.58
N PHE A 174 -10.27 -9.32 -11.64
CA PHE A 174 -11.44 -10.10 -11.96
C PHE A 174 -11.63 -10.18 -13.47
N ASN A 175 -12.30 -11.24 -13.91
CA ASN A 175 -12.73 -11.45 -15.28
C ASN A 175 -14.18 -11.93 -15.23
N VAL A 176 -15.11 -11.06 -15.65
CA VAL A 176 -16.55 -11.29 -15.62
C VAL A 176 -17.17 -10.78 -16.92
N GLU A 177 -18.48 -10.89 -17.05
CA GLU A 177 -19.25 -10.22 -18.10
C GLU A 177 -19.98 -9.00 -17.53
N ASP A 178 -20.15 -7.98 -18.35
CA ASP A 178 -21.11 -6.90 -18.09
C ASP A 178 -22.54 -7.41 -18.27
N PHE A 179 -23.53 -6.59 -17.91
CA PHE A 179 -24.95 -6.99 -18.01
C PHE A 179 -25.45 -7.23 -19.44
N ASN A 180 -24.64 -6.91 -20.46
CA ASN A 180 -24.92 -7.19 -21.87
C ASN A 180 -24.13 -8.41 -22.40
N GLY A 181 -23.43 -9.15 -21.53
CA GLY A 181 -22.63 -10.31 -21.89
C GLY A 181 -21.26 -9.97 -22.50
N LYS A 182 -20.79 -8.72 -22.40
CA LYS A 182 -19.46 -8.34 -22.89
C LYS A 182 -18.41 -8.62 -21.82
N PRO A 183 -17.25 -9.22 -22.15
CA PRO A 183 -16.23 -9.51 -21.17
C PRO A 183 -15.59 -8.22 -20.62
N VAL A 184 -15.50 -8.16 -19.29
CA VAL A 184 -14.79 -7.13 -18.52
C VAL A 184 -13.68 -7.83 -17.72
N ASP A 185 -12.45 -7.66 -18.19
CA ASP A 185 -11.26 -8.25 -17.59
C ASP A 185 -10.31 -7.15 -17.15
N LEU A 186 -10.15 -7.00 -15.83
CA LEU A 186 -9.33 -5.94 -15.25
C LEU A 186 -7.86 -6.06 -15.67
N SER A 187 -7.37 -7.28 -15.91
CA SER A 187 -5.99 -7.52 -16.31
C SER A 187 -5.68 -6.99 -17.72
N LYS A 188 -6.67 -7.00 -18.61
CA LYS A 188 -6.56 -6.47 -19.98
C LYS A 188 -6.50 -4.94 -20.04
N TYR A 189 -6.85 -4.27 -18.95
CA TYR A 189 -6.79 -2.81 -18.86
C TYR A 189 -5.47 -2.28 -18.30
N LYS A 190 -4.50 -3.15 -17.96
CA LYS A 190 -3.17 -2.73 -17.54
C LYS A 190 -2.55 -1.76 -18.55
N GLY A 191 -2.00 -0.65 -18.07
CA GLY A 191 -1.57 0.48 -18.89
C GLY A 191 -2.58 1.64 -18.97
N ASN A 192 -3.84 1.41 -18.62
CA ASN A 192 -4.84 2.46 -18.44
C ASN A 192 -5.02 2.81 -16.96
N ILE A 193 -5.47 4.04 -16.69
CA ILE A 193 -6.06 4.37 -15.38
C ILE A 193 -7.46 3.76 -15.34
N ILE A 194 -7.84 3.11 -14.25
CA ILE A 194 -9.14 2.44 -14.15
C ILE A 194 -9.97 3.11 -13.06
N ILE A 195 -11.23 3.37 -13.33
CA ILE A 195 -12.19 3.90 -12.37
C ILE A 195 -13.29 2.85 -12.19
N ILE A 196 -13.43 2.36 -10.96
CA ILE A 196 -14.46 1.39 -10.59
C ILE A 196 -15.44 2.10 -9.66
N ASN A 197 -16.69 2.23 -10.08
CA ASN A 197 -17.76 2.86 -9.32
C ASN A 197 -18.76 1.81 -8.83
N PHE A 198 -18.86 1.62 -7.52
CA PHE A 198 -19.86 0.77 -6.90
C PHE A 198 -21.08 1.61 -6.51
N TRP A 199 -22.24 1.25 -7.03
CA TRP A 199 -23.45 2.07 -6.92
C TRP A 199 -24.72 1.21 -7.03
N ALA A 200 -25.90 1.81 -6.88
CA ALA A 200 -27.18 1.17 -7.16
C ALA A 200 -28.27 2.22 -7.41
N THR A 201 -29.37 1.83 -8.06
CA THR A 201 -30.50 2.72 -8.36
C THR A 201 -31.27 3.16 -7.11
N TRP A 202 -31.41 2.27 -6.12
CA TRP A 202 -32.04 2.54 -4.83
C TRP A 202 -31.17 3.40 -3.89
N CYS A 203 -29.91 3.68 -4.27
CA CYS A 203 -28.99 4.50 -3.49
C CYS A 203 -29.11 5.98 -3.87
N ALA A 204 -29.89 6.75 -3.12
CA ALA A 204 -30.11 8.18 -3.41
C ALA A 204 -28.81 9.01 -3.54
N PRO A 205 -27.79 8.86 -2.67
CA PRO A 205 -26.52 9.57 -2.86
C PRO A 205 -25.77 9.16 -4.14
N CYS A 206 -25.90 7.90 -4.57
CA CYS A 206 -25.30 7.42 -5.81
C CYS A 206 -25.94 8.11 -7.03
N ILE A 207 -27.27 8.24 -7.04
CA ILE A 207 -28.00 8.92 -8.11
C ILE A 207 -27.67 10.42 -8.14
N GLN A 208 -27.53 11.05 -6.97
CA GLN A 208 -27.12 12.46 -6.87
C GLN A 208 -25.72 12.73 -7.44
N GLU A 209 -24.78 11.78 -7.30
CA GLU A 209 -23.42 11.89 -7.84
C GLU A 209 -23.32 11.49 -9.32
N PHE A 210 -24.35 10.88 -9.90
CA PHE A 210 -24.31 10.37 -11.27
C PHE A 210 -24.02 11.46 -12.33
N PRO A 211 -24.57 12.69 -12.26
CA PRO A 211 -24.18 13.78 -13.14
C PRO A 211 -22.67 14.10 -13.09
N ASN A 212 -22.08 14.10 -11.89
CA ASN A 212 -20.63 14.30 -11.73
C ASN A 212 -19.83 13.16 -12.36
N MET A 213 -20.30 11.92 -12.21
CA MET A 213 -19.69 10.74 -12.85
C MET A 213 -19.72 10.86 -14.38
N LYS A 214 -20.83 11.34 -14.97
CA LYS A 214 -20.93 11.62 -16.42
C LYS A 214 -19.98 12.73 -16.87
N ILE A 215 -19.83 13.79 -16.08
CA ILE A 215 -18.85 14.85 -16.34
C ILE A 215 -17.42 14.27 -16.33
N MET A 216 -17.09 13.46 -15.32
CA MET A 216 -15.79 12.80 -15.21
C MET A 216 -15.53 11.85 -16.40
N TYR A 217 -16.52 11.04 -16.78
CA TYR A 217 -16.46 10.15 -17.93
C TYR A 217 -16.20 10.93 -19.23
N ASN A 218 -16.99 11.95 -19.53
CA ASN A 218 -16.79 12.76 -20.74
C ASN A 218 -15.43 13.49 -20.76
N LYS A 219 -14.92 13.88 -19.59
CA LYS A 219 -13.61 14.52 -19.46
C LYS A 219 -12.45 13.57 -19.81
N PHE A 220 -12.57 12.28 -19.47
CA PHE A 220 -11.46 11.32 -19.53
C PHE A 220 -11.61 10.19 -20.55
N LYS A 221 -12.80 9.96 -21.11
CA LYS A 221 -13.01 8.94 -22.13
C LYS A 221 -12.06 9.16 -23.31
N GLY A 222 -11.41 8.09 -23.76
CA GLY A 222 -10.40 8.12 -24.82
C GLY A 222 -9.02 8.64 -24.42
N LYS A 223 -8.76 8.97 -23.14
CA LYS A 223 -7.45 9.47 -22.65
C LYS A 223 -6.64 8.41 -21.90
N GLY A 224 -6.82 7.14 -22.23
CA GLY A 224 -6.21 6.03 -21.48
C GLY A 224 -6.83 5.84 -20.09
N VAL A 225 -8.14 6.11 -19.97
CA VAL A 225 -8.92 5.90 -18.75
C VAL A 225 -10.09 4.97 -19.06
N GLN A 226 -10.21 3.88 -18.30
CA GLN A 226 -11.29 2.91 -18.40
C GLN A 226 -12.27 3.09 -17.23
N PHE A 227 -13.56 3.18 -17.52
CA PHE A 227 -14.61 3.23 -16.52
C PHE A 227 -15.31 1.88 -16.43
N ILE A 228 -15.63 1.46 -15.21
CA ILE A 228 -16.37 0.24 -14.89
C ILE A 228 -17.37 0.60 -13.80
N GLY A 229 -18.65 0.34 -14.04
CA GLY A 229 -19.65 0.37 -12.98
C GLY A 229 -19.89 -1.03 -12.42
N VAL A 230 -20.11 -1.12 -11.12
CA VAL A 230 -20.56 -2.34 -10.44
C VAL A 230 -21.85 -2.00 -9.71
N SER A 231 -22.96 -2.51 -10.22
CA SER A 231 -24.28 -2.29 -9.65
C SER A 231 -24.52 -3.29 -8.50
N LEU A 232 -25.06 -2.76 -7.40
CA LEU A 232 -25.58 -3.51 -6.25
C LEU A 232 -27.11 -3.54 -6.26
N ASP A 233 -27.75 -3.34 -7.42
CA ASP A 233 -29.18 -3.55 -7.58
C ASP A 233 -29.55 -5.02 -7.36
N ASP A 234 -30.80 -5.25 -6.95
CA ASP A 234 -31.36 -6.60 -6.83
C ASP A 234 -32.01 -7.05 -8.15
N ASP A 235 -32.60 -6.12 -8.88
CA ASP A 235 -33.28 -6.36 -10.15
C ASP A 235 -32.44 -5.80 -11.31
N ILE A 236 -32.27 -6.60 -12.35
CA ILE A 236 -31.56 -6.21 -13.56
C ILE A 236 -32.34 -5.16 -14.37
N GLU A 237 -33.68 -5.16 -14.28
CA GLU A 237 -34.51 -4.21 -15.03
C GLU A 237 -34.37 -2.78 -14.49
N ASP A 238 -34.17 -2.63 -13.17
CA ASP A 238 -33.87 -1.33 -12.56
C ASP A 238 -32.55 -0.76 -13.12
N LEU A 239 -31.50 -1.58 -13.12
CA LEU A 239 -30.22 -1.21 -13.70
C LEU A 239 -30.34 -0.86 -15.18
N ARG A 240 -31.01 -1.71 -15.96
CA ARG A 240 -31.16 -1.52 -17.42
C ARG A 240 -31.95 -0.25 -17.72
N GLY A 241 -33.02 0.00 -16.97
CA GLY A 241 -33.83 1.20 -17.07
C GLY A 241 -33.01 2.46 -16.82
N PHE A 242 -32.25 2.48 -15.71
CA PHE A 242 -31.40 3.62 -15.37
C PHE A 242 -30.27 3.83 -16.39
N VAL A 243 -29.59 2.77 -16.82
CA VAL A 243 -28.53 2.83 -17.85
C VAL A 243 -29.04 3.43 -19.15
N LYS A 244 -30.24 3.01 -19.57
CA LYS A 244 -30.87 3.56 -20.78
C LYS A 244 -31.28 5.01 -20.59
N GLN A 245 -31.88 5.36 -19.46
CA GLN A 245 -32.34 6.72 -19.16
C GLN A 245 -31.17 7.72 -19.08
N GLU A 246 -30.09 7.33 -18.40
CA GLU A 246 -28.92 8.17 -18.20
C GLU A 246 -27.88 8.08 -19.32
N GLU A 247 -28.16 7.30 -20.38
CA GLU A 247 -27.27 7.10 -21.52
C GLU A 247 -25.85 6.68 -21.09
N ILE A 248 -25.76 5.70 -20.19
CA ILE A 248 -24.48 5.25 -19.64
C ILE A 248 -23.72 4.44 -20.71
N GLU A 249 -22.57 4.97 -21.13
CA GLU A 249 -21.76 4.37 -22.21
C GLU A 249 -20.71 3.35 -21.73
N TRP A 250 -20.37 3.34 -20.43
CA TRP A 250 -19.34 2.44 -19.87
C TRP A 250 -19.95 1.16 -19.30
N PRO A 251 -19.21 0.03 -19.30
CA PRO A 251 -19.73 -1.26 -18.87
C PRO A 251 -20.26 -1.22 -17.44
N GLN A 252 -21.42 -1.85 -17.20
CA GLN A 252 -21.95 -2.10 -15.86
C GLN A 252 -21.93 -3.60 -15.58
N ILE A 253 -21.36 -3.98 -14.45
CA ILE A 253 -21.38 -5.35 -13.96
C ILE A 253 -22.55 -5.48 -12.99
N PHE A 254 -23.27 -6.59 -13.08
CA PHE A 254 -24.42 -6.90 -12.22
C PHE A 254 -24.45 -8.40 -11.95
N ASP A 255 -24.68 -8.78 -10.70
CA ASP A 255 -24.87 -10.18 -10.30
C ASP A 255 -26.09 -10.43 -9.42
N GLY A 256 -26.90 -9.39 -9.14
CA GLY A 256 -28.12 -9.46 -8.33
C GLY A 256 -27.90 -9.87 -6.87
N LYS A 257 -26.68 -9.79 -6.34
CA LYS A 257 -26.34 -10.26 -4.99
C LYS A 257 -25.98 -9.14 -4.02
N ARG A 258 -26.14 -7.88 -4.42
CA ARG A 258 -25.75 -6.69 -3.62
C ARG A 258 -24.29 -6.84 -3.12
N TRP A 259 -24.06 -6.60 -1.83
CA TRP A 259 -22.75 -6.76 -1.18
C TRP A 259 -22.21 -8.19 -1.17
N LYS A 260 -23.05 -9.22 -1.35
CA LYS A 260 -22.60 -10.62 -1.42
C LYS A 260 -22.14 -11.02 -2.82
N GLY A 261 -22.20 -10.08 -3.77
CA GLY A 261 -21.65 -10.27 -5.10
C GLY A 261 -20.14 -10.52 -5.07
N VAL A 262 -19.63 -11.19 -6.11
CA VAL A 262 -18.22 -11.59 -6.16
C VAL A 262 -17.31 -10.37 -6.11
N ILE A 263 -17.60 -9.33 -6.91
CA ILE A 263 -16.76 -8.13 -6.98
C ILE A 263 -16.91 -7.24 -5.73
N PRO A 264 -18.12 -6.91 -5.24
CA PRO A 264 -18.26 -6.16 -3.98
C PRO A 264 -17.56 -6.83 -2.79
N SER A 265 -17.63 -8.17 -2.71
CA SER A 265 -16.91 -8.94 -1.68
C SER A 265 -15.40 -8.86 -1.86
N LEU A 266 -14.91 -9.06 -3.09
CA LEU A 266 -13.49 -8.99 -3.43
C LEU A 266 -12.87 -7.62 -3.09
N TYR A 267 -13.63 -6.55 -3.33
CA TYR A 267 -13.23 -5.18 -3.02
C TYR A 267 -13.55 -4.74 -1.59
N HIS A 268 -14.11 -5.64 -0.77
CA HIS A 268 -14.52 -5.36 0.61
C HIS A 268 -15.43 -4.12 0.72
N VAL A 269 -16.35 -3.96 -0.24
CA VAL A 269 -17.30 -2.84 -0.26
C VAL A 269 -18.28 -2.99 0.90
N GLN A 270 -18.38 -1.97 1.75
CA GLN A 270 -19.29 -1.95 2.91
C GLN A 270 -20.37 -0.87 2.80
N ALA A 271 -20.16 0.12 1.93
CA ALA A 271 -21.08 1.23 1.70
C ALA A 271 -20.96 1.70 0.23
N ILE A 272 -22.04 2.29 -0.27
CA ILE A 272 -22.09 2.94 -1.58
C ILE A 272 -22.68 4.36 -1.44
N PRO A 273 -22.30 5.32 -2.30
CA PRO A 273 -21.35 5.18 -3.42
C PRO A 273 -19.91 5.02 -2.94
N ILE A 274 -19.12 4.23 -3.67
CA ILE A 274 -17.68 4.15 -3.46
C ILE A 274 -16.96 3.97 -4.80
N ILE A 275 -15.91 4.77 -4.98
CA ILE A 275 -15.11 4.87 -6.19
C ILE A 275 -13.69 4.41 -5.85
N PHE A 276 -13.16 3.52 -6.68
CA PHE A 276 -11.75 3.17 -6.70
C PHE A 276 -11.12 3.77 -7.96
N VAL A 277 -9.97 4.43 -7.81
CA VAL A 277 -9.12 4.84 -8.95
C VAL A 277 -7.85 4.01 -8.89
N LEU A 278 -7.53 3.33 -9.98
CA LEU A 278 -6.33 2.52 -10.15
C LEU A 278 -5.39 3.19 -11.14
N ASP A 279 -4.08 3.19 -10.87
CA ASP A 279 -3.08 3.61 -11.85
C ASP A 279 -2.80 2.53 -12.92
N ARG A 280 -1.84 2.80 -13.80
CA ARG A 280 -1.53 1.97 -14.98
C ARG A 280 -0.93 0.62 -14.60
N GLU A 281 -0.42 0.52 -13.38
CA GLU A 281 0.11 -0.69 -12.77
C GLU A 281 -0.96 -1.42 -11.93
N ASN A 282 -2.23 -1.02 -12.04
CA ASN A 282 -3.37 -1.50 -11.27
C ASN A 282 -3.24 -1.29 -9.75
N ARG A 283 -2.45 -0.31 -9.30
CA ARG A 283 -2.40 0.05 -7.88
C ARG A 283 -3.48 1.04 -7.53
N ILE A 284 -4.07 0.89 -6.35
CA ILE A 284 -5.15 1.75 -5.89
C ILE A 284 -4.58 3.12 -5.52
N ARG A 285 -5.13 4.19 -6.08
CA ARG A 285 -4.72 5.59 -5.86
C ARG A 285 -5.80 6.45 -5.21
N TYR A 286 -7.03 5.96 -5.19
CA TYR A 286 -8.14 6.58 -4.48
C TYR A 286 -9.16 5.52 -4.06
N ILE A 287 -9.74 5.71 -2.88
CA ILE A 287 -10.92 5.00 -2.38
C ILE A 287 -11.80 6.06 -1.70
N GLY A 288 -13.03 6.25 -2.16
CA GLY A 288 -13.95 7.21 -1.53
C GLY A 288 -15.20 7.46 -2.34
N SER A 289 -16.14 8.23 -1.79
CA SER A 289 -17.45 8.49 -2.39
C SER A 289 -17.52 9.79 -3.21
N ASP A 290 -16.44 10.59 -3.24
CA ASP A 290 -16.44 11.92 -3.83
C ASP A 290 -15.84 11.91 -5.26
N THR A 291 -16.69 12.18 -6.25
CA THR A 291 -16.30 12.21 -7.66
C THR A 291 -15.31 13.32 -7.98
N GLU A 292 -15.33 14.44 -7.25
CA GLU A 292 -14.40 15.55 -7.49
C GLU A 292 -12.98 15.16 -7.07
N SER A 293 -12.82 14.57 -5.88
CA SER A 293 -11.55 14.02 -5.42
C SER A 293 -11.02 12.95 -6.38
N ALA A 294 -11.87 12.03 -6.84
CA ALA A 294 -11.49 11.03 -7.85
C ALA A 294 -11.00 11.71 -9.15
N THR A 295 -11.71 12.72 -9.64
CA THR A 295 -11.35 13.50 -10.83
C THR A 295 -9.97 14.16 -10.69
N ARG A 296 -9.65 14.69 -9.51
CA ARG A 296 -8.35 15.30 -9.23
C ARG A 296 -7.23 14.25 -9.28
N ILE A 297 -7.43 13.10 -8.66
CA ILE A 297 -6.46 12.00 -8.69
C ILE A 297 -6.22 11.54 -10.14
N VAL A 298 -7.27 11.30 -10.92
CA VAL A 298 -7.15 10.91 -12.34
C VAL A 298 -6.39 11.98 -13.15
N THR A 299 -6.68 13.27 -12.91
CA THR A 299 -5.96 14.37 -13.56
C THR A 299 -4.45 14.33 -13.25
N THR A 300 -4.09 14.09 -11.98
CA THR A 300 -2.68 13.93 -11.56
C THR A 300 -2.03 12.73 -12.25
N LEU A 301 -2.66 11.56 -12.26
CA LEU A 301 -2.12 10.34 -12.89
C LEU A 301 -1.93 10.48 -14.41
N LEU A 302 -2.80 11.25 -15.07
CA LEU A 302 -2.63 11.56 -16.50
C LEU A 302 -1.46 12.53 -16.74
N SER A 303 -1.19 13.44 -15.81
CA SER A 303 -0.05 14.37 -15.92
C SER A 303 1.30 13.69 -15.68
N GLU A 304 1.36 12.68 -14.80
CA GLU A 304 2.58 11.91 -14.50
C GLU A 304 3.06 11.09 -15.72
N SER A 305 2.18 10.73 -16.65
CA SER A 305 2.55 9.99 -17.88
C SER A 305 3.10 10.84 -19.02
N LYS A 306 3.12 12.18 -18.88
CA LYS A 306 3.83 13.02 -19.84
C LYS A 306 5.25 13.17 -19.32
N ASP A 307 6.22 12.67 -20.08
CA ASP A 307 7.53 13.30 -20.18
C ASP A 307 7.27 14.78 -20.51
N VAL A 308 7.16 15.60 -19.47
CA VAL A 308 7.13 17.05 -19.58
C VAL A 308 8.61 17.41 -19.76
N PRO A 309 9.02 17.92 -20.94
CA PRO A 309 10.32 18.56 -21.04
C PRO A 309 10.30 19.68 -20.01
N LEU A 310 11.21 19.61 -19.05
CA LEU A 310 11.49 20.73 -18.16
C LEU A 310 11.78 21.93 -19.06
N PHE A 311 10.80 22.82 -19.20
CA PHE A 311 11.05 24.11 -19.80
C PHE A 311 12.08 24.80 -18.91
N ARG A 312 13.24 25.07 -19.52
CA ARG A 312 14.32 25.90 -18.97
C ARG A 312 13.82 27.29 -18.62
#